data_AF-A0A4Y2NPI8-F1
#
_entry.id   AF-A0A4Y2NPI8-F1
#
_cell.length_a   1.000
_cell.length_b   1.000
_cell.length_c   1.000
_cell.angle_alpha   90.00
_cell.angle_beta   90.00
_cell.angle_gamma   90.00
#
_symmetry.space_group_name_H-M   'P 1'
#
loop_
_entity.id
_entity.type
_entity.pdbx_description
1 polymer ?
#
loop_
_entity_poly.entity_id
_entity_poly.type
_entity_poly.pdbx_seq_one_letter_code
_entity_poly.pdbx_strand_id
1 'polypeptide(L)'
;MQQLCYLLNIKQSLIPVYRPQANLVERKNRDLKPRLAILVHDKQNSWSEKSPSIRFALNTAKCQTTSQIAAFLHFGRELRTVDDVTHDLRAVIENDNFVTEIPPYLKKFSQFMAQAKEVVEQQQDKRKQYADRRRRDTSVSSR
;
A
#
# COMPACT_ATOMS: atom_id res chain seq x y z
N MET A 1 23.13 12.13 3.10
CA MET A 1 22.22 11.04 2.65
C MET A 1 22.87 10.10 1.63
N GLN A 2 23.49 10.59 0.55
CA GLN A 2 24.12 9.71 -0.45
C GLN A 2 25.20 8.76 0.13
N GLN A 3 26.06 9.27 1.01
CA GLN A 3 27.05 8.47 1.72
C GLN A 3 26.42 7.36 2.58
N LEU A 4 25.33 7.67 3.30
CA LEU A 4 24.59 6.69 4.10
C LEU A 4 23.94 5.62 3.20
N CYS A 5 23.31 6.02 2.09
CA CYS A 5 22.73 5.07 1.14
C CYS A 5 23.79 4.15 0.51
N TYR A 6 24.98 4.68 0.21
CA TYR A 6 26.11 3.89 -0.28
C TYR A 6 26.56 2.85 0.74
N LEU A 7 26.72 3.25 2.01
CA LEU A 7 27.11 2.33 3.09
C LEU A 7 26.05 1.24 3.35
N LEU A 8 24.77 1.59 3.26
CA LEU A 8 23.66 0.65 3.45
C LEU A 8 23.28 -0.14 2.18
N ASN A 9 24.03 0.04 1.08
CA ASN A 9 23.74 -0.56 -0.23
C ASN A 9 22.31 -0.29 -0.75
N ILE A 10 21.78 0.90 -0.46
CA ILE A 10 20.47 1.36 -0.89
C ILE A 10 20.61 2.14 -2.19
N LYS A 11 19.99 1.63 -3.26
CA LYS A 11 19.92 2.34 -4.55
C LYS A 11 18.95 3.52 -4.44
N GLN A 12 19.47 4.74 -4.59
CA GLN A 12 18.64 5.94 -4.59
C GLN A 12 17.96 6.12 -5.95
N SER A 13 16.63 6.15 -5.96
CA SER A 13 15.83 6.52 -7.14
C SER A 13 15.35 7.96 -6.98
N LEU A 14 15.80 8.85 -7.86
CA LEU A 14 15.42 10.27 -7.85
C LEU A 14 14.38 10.54 -8.93
N ILE A 15 13.43 11.41 -8.60
CA ILE A 15 12.37 11.85 -9.51
C ILE A 15 12.72 13.27 -10.00
N PRO A 16 12.54 13.59 -11.30
CA PRO A 16 12.77 14.94 -11.79
C PRO A 16 11.94 15.99 -11.05
N VAL A 17 12.52 17.18 -10.91
CA VAL A 17 11.85 18.33 -10.29
C VAL A 17 10.53 18.64 -11.04
N TYR A 18 9.50 19.03 -10.30
CA TYR A 18 8.15 19.33 -10.82
C TYR A 18 7.42 18.18 -11.54
N ARG A 19 7.77 16.91 -11.26
CA ARG A 19 7.03 15.73 -11.75
C ARG A 19 6.39 14.91 -10.61
N PRO A 20 5.41 15.46 -9.88
CA PRO A 20 4.77 14.78 -8.76
C PRO A 20 4.01 13.50 -9.17
N GLN A 21 3.65 13.34 -10.44
CA GLN A 21 2.95 12.15 -10.94
C GLN A 21 3.77 10.87 -10.81
N ALA A 22 5.09 10.97 -10.84
CA ALA A 22 6.00 9.84 -10.66
C ALA A 22 6.22 9.49 -9.18
N ASN A 23 5.79 10.35 -8.25
CA ASN A 23 5.96 10.12 -6.82
C ASN A 23 4.77 9.34 -6.24
N LEU A 24 5.00 8.06 -5.95
CA LEU A 24 3.99 7.20 -5.31
C LEU A 24 3.64 7.67 -3.89
N VAL A 25 4.56 8.33 -3.19
CA VAL A 25 4.34 8.87 -1.84
C VAL A 25 3.29 9.98 -1.88
N GLU A 26 3.32 10.86 -2.89
CA GLU A 26 2.30 11.91 -3.04
C GLU A 26 0.90 11.33 -3.20
N ARG A 27 0.79 10.21 -3.92
CA ARG A 27 -0.49 9.49 -4.04
C ARG A 27 -0.96 8.96 -2.69
N LYS A 28 -0.07 8.38 -1.88
CA LYS A 28 -0.44 7.90 -0.54
C LYS A 28 -0.74 9.04 0.43
N ASN A 29 -0.03 10.16 0.33
CA ASN A 29 -0.30 11.36 1.11
C ASN A 29 -1.69 11.94 0.80
N ARG A 30 -2.17 11.80 -0.45
CA ARG A 30 -3.53 12.19 -0.82
C ARG A 30 -4.61 11.40 -0.08
N ASP A 31 -4.38 10.12 0.19
CA ASP A 31 -5.32 9.29 0.95
C ASP A 31 -5.19 9.52 2.47
N LEU A 32 -3.97 9.83 2.94
CA LEU A 32 -3.66 10.04 4.34
C LEU A 32 -4.20 11.38 4.88
N LYS A 33 -4.03 12.46 4.13
CA LYS A 33 -4.39 13.83 4.57
C LYS A 33 -5.87 13.97 4.96
N PRO A 34 -6.85 13.49 4.17
CA PRO A 34 -8.25 13.57 4.56
C PRO A 34 -8.56 12.79 5.84
N ARG A 35 -7.96 11.60 6.01
CA ARG A 35 -8.16 10.78 7.21
C ARG A 35 -7.61 11.46 8.46
N LEU A 36 -6.43 12.08 8.34
CA LEU A 36 -5.86 12.91 9.40
C LEU A 36 -6.78 14.09 9.72
N ALA A 37 -7.25 14.83 8.71
CA ALA A 37 -8.14 15.96 8.91
C ALA A 37 -9.43 15.57 9.66
N ILE A 38 -10.03 14.42 9.31
CA ILE A 38 -11.23 13.90 9.96
C ILE A 38 -10.97 13.51 11.42
N LEU A 39 -9.88 12.79 11.69
CA LEU A 39 -9.58 12.26 13.03
C LEU A 39 -9.04 13.31 14.01
N VAL A 40 -8.39 14.33 13.49
CA VAL A 40 -7.77 15.40 14.28
C VAL A 40 -8.77 16.53 14.54
N HIS A 41 -9.65 16.83 13.57
CA HIS A 41 -10.70 17.84 13.63
C HIS A 41 -10.22 19.17 14.27
N ASP A 42 -10.53 19.40 15.55
CA ASP A 42 -10.20 20.64 16.27
C ASP A 42 -8.82 20.64 16.95
N LYS A 43 -8.27 19.46 17.29
CA LYS A 43 -7.04 19.33 18.08
C LYS A 43 -5.84 19.03 17.20
N GLN A 44 -5.42 20.00 16.40
CA GLN A 44 -4.30 19.84 15.44
C GLN A 44 -2.99 19.30 16.03
N ASN A 45 -2.71 19.55 17.32
CA ASN A 45 -1.53 19.04 18.01
C ASN A 45 -1.59 17.53 18.35
N SER A 46 -2.75 16.89 18.23
CA SER A 46 -2.94 15.46 18.59
C SER A 46 -2.73 14.49 17.42
N TRP A 47 -2.27 14.97 16.27
CA TRP A 47 -2.11 14.15 15.07
C TRP A 47 -1.17 12.94 15.26
N SER A 48 -0.14 13.08 16.09
CA SER A 48 0.83 12.02 16.39
C SER A 48 0.17 10.83 17.10
N GLU A 49 -0.76 11.10 18.02
CA GLU A 49 -1.52 10.08 18.75
C GLU A 49 -2.49 9.32 17.83
N LYS A 50 -3.02 9.98 16.79
CA LYS A 50 -3.96 9.38 15.83
C LYS A 50 -3.27 8.66 14.68
N SER A 51 -1.98 8.94 14.43
CA SER A 51 -1.20 8.37 13.33
C SER A 51 -1.17 6.82 13.34
N PRO A 52 -0.94 6.14 14.48
CA PRO A 52 -1.00 4.67 14.53
C PRO A 52 -2.35 4.10 14.11
N SER A 53 -3.46 4.70 14.56
CA SER A 53 -4.82 4.26 14.19
C SER A 53 -5.09 4.44 12.70
N ILE A 54 -4.64 5.55 12.11
CA ILE A 54 -4.79 5.79 10.67
C ILE A 54 -3.94 4.82 9.86
N ARG A 55 -2.71 4.56 10.30
CA ARG A 55 -1.82 3.57 9.68
C ARG A 55 -2.46 2.19 9.70
N PHE A 56 -3.02 1.78 10.83
CA PHE A 56 -3.73 0.52 10.96
C PHE A 56 -4.88 0.44 9.95
N ALA A 57 -5.77 1.42 9.96
CA ALA A 57 -6.92 1.47 9.04
C ALA A 57 -6.53 1.51 7.55
N LEU A 58 -5.42 2.15 7.19
CA LEU A 58 -4.90 2.14 5.82
C LEU A 58 -4.34 0.77 5.41
N ASN A 59 -3.73 0.06 6.34
CA ASN A 59 -3.08 -1.22 6.07
C ASN A 59 -4.06 -2.40 6.10
N THR A 60 -5.18 -2.30 6.82
CA THR A 60 -6.24 -3.32 6.87
C THR A 60 -7.34 -3.12 5.82
N ALA A 61 -7.42 -1.94 5.20
CA ALA A 61 -8.35 -1.70 4.11
C ALA A 61 -7.93 -2.42 2.81
N LYS A 62 -8.91 -3.00 2.10
CA LYS A 62 -8.69 -3.58 0.77
C LYS A 62 -8.32 -2.49 -0.23
N CYS A 63 -7.19 -2.65 -0.91
CA CYS A 63 -6.76 -1.69 -1.92
C CYS A 63 -7.33 -2.06 -3.29
N GLN A 64 -7.96 -1.10 -3.98
CA GLN A 64 -8.50 -1.32 -5.33
C GLN A 64 -7.43 -1.70 -6.36
N THR A 65 -6.18 -1.23 -6.20
CA THR A 65 -5.11 -1.49 -7.18
C THR A 65 -4.55 -2.91 -7.08
N THR A 66 -4.59 -3.53 -5.90
CA THR A 66 -4.10 -4.89 -5.68
C THR A 66 -5.22 -5.89 -5.44
N SER A 67 -6.46 -5.41 -5.26
CA SER A 67 -7.63 -6.19 -4.80
C SER A 67 -7.39 -6.98 -3.51
N GLN A 68 -6.40 -6.58 -2.71
CA GLN A 68 -5.95 -7.28 -1.50
C GLN A 68 -5.65 -6.29 -0.39
N ILE A 69 -5.59 -6.78 0.85
CA ILE A 69 -5.22 -6.01 2.03
C ILE A 69 -3.69 -5.84 2.07
N ALA A 70 -3.21 -4.61 2.32
CA ALA A 70 -1.78 -4.32 2.29
C ALA A 70 -1.00 -5.08 3.38
N ALA A 71 -1.57 -5.18 4.58
CA ALA A 71 -0.97 -5.94 5.67
C ALA A 71 -0.90 -7.43 5.35
N PHE A 72 -1.92 -7.99 4.70
CA PHE A 72 -1.94 -9.39 4.29
C PHE A 72 -0.81 -9.71 3.30
N LEU A 73 -0.61 -8.87 2.28
CA LEU A 73 0.48 -9.06 1.31
C LEU A 73 1.88 -8.91 1.93
N HIS A 74 2.01 -8.13 3.01
CA HIS A 74 3.30 -7.87 3.64
C HIS A 74 3.66 -8.93 4.71
N PHE A 75 2.71 -9.27 5.58
CA PHE A 75 2.93 -10.20 6.69
C PHE A 75 2.51 -11.64 6.37
N GLY A 76 1.83 -11.85 5.26
CA GLY A 76 1.21 -13.14 4.95
C GLY A 76 0.10 -13.51 5.92
N ARG A 77 -0.54 -12.55 6.58
CA ARG A 77 -1.72 -12.72 7.45
C ARG A 77 -2.44 -11.40 7.65
N GLU A 78 -3.72 -11.46 8.01
CA GLU A 78 -4.50 -10.29 8.35
C GLU A 78 -4.13 -9.78 9.76
N LEU A 79 -4.21 -8.46 9.98
CA LEU A 79 -3.96 -7.87 11.29
C LEU A 79 -5.21 -7.99 12.14
N ARG A 80 -5.05 -8.39 13.40
CA ARG A 80 -6.13 -8.48 14.38
C ARG A 80 -6.68 -7.07 14.68
N THR A 81 -7.99 -6.95 14.64
CA THR A 81 -8.74 -5.78 15.06
C THR A 81 -9.14 -5.90 16.54
N VAL A 82 -9.58 -4.80 17.15
CA VAL A 82 -10.08 -4.81 18.54
C VAL A 82 -11.33 -5.70 18.66
N ASP A 83 -12.10 -5.82 17.59
CA ASP A 83 -13.29 -6.66 17.53
C ASP A 83 -12.93 -8.15 17.59
N ASP A 84 -11.90 -8.57 16.84
CA ASP A 84 -11.42 -9.96 16.83
C ASP A 84 -10.94 -10.41 18.22
N VAL A 85 -10.25 -9.52 18.95
CA VAL A 85 -9.72 -9.81 20.29
C VAL A 85 -10.83 -9.94 21.32
N THR A 86 -11.94 -9.21 21.15
CA THR A 86 -13.04 -9.19 22.12
C THR A 86 -14.05 -10.31 21.89
N HIS A 87 -14.28 -10.72 20.64
CA HIS A 87 -15.29 -11.72 20.29
C HIS A 87 -14.74 -13.11 20.00
N ASP A 88 -13.46 -13.26 19.64
CA ASP A 88 -12.93 -14.53 19.15
C ASP A 88 -11.59 -14.92 19.80
N LEU A 89 -11.60 -15.08 21.12
CA LEU A 89 -10.46 -15.62 21.88
C LEU A 89 -10.01 -16.99 21.37
N ARG A 90 -10.90 -17.79 20.74
CA ARG A 90 -10.55 -19.08 20.14
C ARG A 90 -9.73 -18.91 18.88
N ALA A 91 -10.12 -18.03 17.95
CA ALA A 91 -9.27 -17.68 16.81
C ALA A 91 -7.97 -16.99 17.25
N VAL A 92 -7.94 -16.27 18.38
CA VAL A 92 -6.68 -15.74 18.92
C VAL A 92 -5.72 -16.86 19.31
N ILE A 93 -6.22 -17.92 19.96
CA ILE A 93 -5.43 -19.10 20.36
C ILE A 93 -5.07 -19.97 19.14
N GLU A 94 -5.98 -20.16 18.20
CA GLU A 94 -5.77 -20.98 16.99
C GLU A 94 -4.87 -20.30 15.95
N ASN A 95 -4.91 -18.96 15.82
CA ASN A 95 -3.99 -18.23 14.93
C ASN A 95 -2.56 -18.10 15.49
N ASP A 96 -2.36 -18.34 16.80
CA ASP A 96 -1.02 -18.47 17.40
C ASP A 96 -0.45 -19.89 17.19
N ASN A 97 -1.30 -20.87 16.86
CA ASN A 97 -0.84 -22.16 16.38
C ASN A 97 -0.42 -22.04 14.92
N PHE A 98 0.90 -22.14 14.72
CA PHE A 98 1.54 -22.50 13.45
C PHE A 98 0.61 -23.37 12.61
N VAL A 99 0.35 -22.94 11.37
CA VAL A 99 -0.32 -23.80 10.38
C VAL A 99 0.37 -25.17 10.46
N THR A 100 -0.39 -26.19 10.86
CA THR A 100 0.11 -27.56 11.05
C THR A 100 0.85 -28.09 9.83
N GLU A 101 0.60 -27.46 8.67
CA GLU A 101 1.37 -27.59 7.45
C GLU A 101 1.69 -26.19 6.86
N ILE A 102 2.88 -25.67 7.14
CA ILE A 102 3.48 -24.49 6.45
C ILE A 102 3.38 -24.59 4.90
N PRO A 103 3.54 -25.77 4.25
CA PRO A 103 3.54 -25.88 2.78
C PRO A 103 2.24 -25.48 2.05
N PRO A 104 1.04 -25.99 2.39
CA PRO A 104 -0.20 -25.64 1.69
C PRO A 104 -0.58 -24.17 1.87
N TYR A 105 -0.31 -23.55 3.02
CA TYR A 105 -0.57 -22.14 3.22
C TYR A 105 0.31 -21.26 2.34
N LEU A 106 1.63 -21.53 2.31
CA LEU A 106 2.54 -20.81 1.43
C LEU A 106 2.18 -20.95 -0.05
N LYS A 107 1.66 -22.12 -0.46
CA LYS A 107 1.14 -22.33 -1.82
C LYS A 107 -0.09 -21.45 -2.12
N LYS A 108 -1.01 -21.28 -1.16
CA LYS A 108 -2.13 -20.34 -1.31
C LYS A 108 -1.64 -18.88 -1.32
N PHE A 109 -0.71 -18.55 -0.43
CA PHE A 109 -0.14 -17.20 -0.37
C PHE A 109 0.57 -16.81 -1.68
N SER A 110 1.33 -17.72 -2.29
CA SER A 110 1.97 -17.47 -3.58
C SER A 110 0.95 -17.24 -4.70
N GLN A 111 -0.19 -17.95 -4.68
CA GLN A 111 -1.30 -17.71 -5.60
C GLN A 111 -1.90 -16.31 -5.39
N PHE A 112 -2.13 -15.89 -4.14
CA PHE A 112 -2.62 -14.54 -3.85
C PHE A 112 -1.64 -13.45 -4.31
N MET A 113 -0.34 -13.66 -4.12
CA MET A 113 0.70 -12.74 -4.60
C MET A 113 0.71 -12.65 -6.14
N ALA A 114 0.55 -13.78 -6.83
CA ALA A 114 0.45 -13.81 -8.29
C ALA A 114 -0.80 -13.06 -8.79
N GLN A 115 -1.96 -13.30 -8.17
CA GLN A 115 -3.20 -12.59 -8.50
C GLN A 115 -3.09 -11.08 -8.23
N ALA A 116 -2.50 -10.69 -7.09
CA ALA A 116 -2.29 -9.28 -6.77
C ALA A 116 -1.41 -8.59 -7.82
N LYS A 117 -0.37 -9.28 -8.30
CA LYS A 117 0.49 -8.79 -9.37
C LYS A 117 -0.28 -8.62 -10.69
N GLU A 118 -1.07 -9.61 -11.07
CA GLU A 118 -1.89 -9.56 -12.29
C GLU A 118 -2.87 -8.37 -12.27
N VAL A 119 -3.58 -8.18 -11.16
CA VAL A 119 -4.50 -7.06 -10.98
C VAL A 119 -3.77 -5.72 -11.07
N VAL A 120 -2.57 -5.63 -10.48
CA VAL A 120 -1.73 -4.42 -10.57
C VAL A 120 -1.35 -4.13 -12.01
N GLU A 121 -0.92 -5.13 -12.78
CA GLU A 121 -0.58 -5.01 -14.20
C GLU A 121 -1.79 -4.55 -15.02
N GLN A 122 -2.93 -5.22 -14.89
CA GLN A 122 -4.18 -4.82 -15.56
C GLN A 122 -4.58 -3.37 -15.22
N GLN A 123 -4.43 -2.96 -13.96
CA GLN A 123 -4.75 -1.60 -13.53
C GLN A 123 -3.74 -0.57 -14.06
N GLN A 124 -2.48 -0.95 -14.24
CA GLN A 124 -1.45 -0.12 -14.87
C GLN A 124 -1.75 0.06 -16.36
N ASP A 125 -2.10 -1.01 -17.07
CA ASP A 125 -2.45 -0.96 -18.50
C ASP A 125 -3.66 -0.07 -18.76
N LYS A 126 -4.72 -0.22 -17.94
CA LYS A 126 -5.89 0.67 -18.00
C LYS A 126 -5.48 2.14 -17.83
N ARG A 127 -4.64 2.45 -16.83
CA ARG A 127 -4.16 3.82 -16.58
C ARG A 127 -3.32 4.34 -17.74
N LYS A 128 -2.49 3.49 -18.36
CA LYS A 128 -1.71 3.82 -19.55
C LYS A 128 -2.62 4.19 -20.71
N GLN A 129 -3.61 3.35 -21.04
CA GLN A 129 -4.59 3.62 -22.10
C GLN A 129 -5.32 4.95 -21.89
N TYR A 130 -5.78 5.24 -20.66
CA TYR A 130 -6.40 6.53 -20.35
C TYR A 130 -5.45 7.73 -20.51
N ALA A 131 -4.18 7.57 -20.12
CA ALA A 131 -3.17 8.61 -20.27
C ALA A 131 -2.84 8.87 -21.74
N ASP A 132 -2.66 7.81 -22.52
CA ASP A 132 -2.30 7.88 -23.94
C ASP A 132 -3.44 8.50 -24.76
N ARG A 133 -4.70 8.16 -24.47
CA ARG A 133 -5.88 8.80 -25.11
C ARG A 133 -5.96 10.32 -24.87
N ARG A 134 -5.34 10.82 -23.80
CA ARG A 134 -5.30 12.25 -23.45
C ARG A 134 -4.05 12.97 -23.97
N ARG A 135 -3.09 12.25 -24.56
CA ARG A 135 -1.93 12.89 -25.20
C ARG A 135 -2.37 13.47 -26.55
N ARG A 136 -1.97 14.72 -26.81
CA ARG A 136 -2.05 15.31 -28.15
C ARG A 136 -0.84 14.81 -28.95
N ASP A 137 -1.06 14.44 -30.21
CA ASP A 137 0.04 14.19 -31.13
C ASP A 137 0.79 15.50 -31.37
N THR A 138 1.91 15.67 -30.68
CA THR A 138 2.87 16.71 -31.05
C THR A 138 3.67 16.19 -32.22
N SER A 139 3.21 16.48 -33.44
CA SER A 139 4.10 16.48 -34.61
C SER A 139 5.16 17.56 -34.37
N VAL A 140 6.32 17.18 -33.85
CA VAL A 140 7.47 18.08 -33.82
C VAL A 140 7.92 18.22 -35.26
N SER A 141 7.44 19.26 -35.95
CA SER A 141 7.99 19.70 -37.23
C SER A 141 9.43 20.09 -36.97
N SER A 142 10.36 19.24 -37.39
CA SER A 142 11.77 19.58 -37.50
C SER A 142 11.91 20.83 -38.38
N ARG A 143 12.38 21.92 -37.78
CA ARG A 143 12.98 23.05 -38.49
C ARG A 143 14.49 22.90 -38.41
#